data_AF-X0YMI1-F1
#
_entry.id   AF-X0YMI1-F1
#
_cell.length_a   1.000
_cell.length_b   1.000
_cell.length_c   1.000
_cell.angle_alpha   90.00
_cell.angle_beta   90.00
_cell.angle_gamma   90.00
#
_symmetry.space_group_name_H-M   'P 1'
#
loop_
_entity.id
_entity.type
_entity.pdbx_description
1 polymer ?
#
loop_
_entity_poly.entity_id
_entity_poly.type
_entity_poly.pdbx_seq_one_letter_code
_entity_poly.pdbx_strand_id
1 'polypeptide(L)'
;HKKELSGGYRKTTNNRMELMAAIVGLGTLKRESKVTLYSDSEYLVKAMSRGWAQRWRANGWKRNKREKALNPDLWERLLQLCEYHEVQFSWVKGHAGTPGNT
;
A
#
# COMPACT_ATOMS: atom_id res chain seq x y z
N HIS A 1 16.90 8.20 -11.75
CA HIS A 1 15.60 8.16 -12.44
C HIS A 1 14.50 7.91 -11.41
N LYS A 2 13.73 8.96 -11.04
CA LYS A 2 12.58 8.84 -10.13
C LYS A 2 11.32 8.70 -11.02
N LYS A 3 10.61 7.57 -10.92
CA LYS A 3 9.31 7.38 -11.57
C LYS A 3 8.24 7.53 -10.50
N GLU A 4 7.52 8.65 -10.52
CA GLU A 4 6.35 8.87 -9.67
C GLU A 4 5.09 8.50 -10.44
N LEU A 5 4.42 7.41 -10.02
CA LEU A 5 3.13 6.95 -10.54
C LEU A 5 2.08 7.24 -9.47
N SER A 6 1.45 8.41 -9.48
CA SER A 6 0.37 8.80 -8.56
C SER A 6 -0.94 9.04 -9.32
N GLY A 7 -1.72 7.98 -9.53
CA GLY A 7 -3.06 8.05 -10.12
C GLY A 7 -4.14 8.16 -9.04
N GLY A 8 -4.53 9.38 -8.66
CA GLY A 8 -5.59 9.62 -7.68
C GLY A 8 -6.98 9.67 -8.31
N TYR A 9 -7.90 8.81 -7.86
CA TYR A 9 -9.34 8.97 -8.14
C TYR A 9 -10.20 8.63 -6.91
N ARG A 10 -11.01 9.61 -6.49
CA ARG A 10 -11.91 9.63 -5.33
C ARG A 10 -13.13 8.70 -5.54
N LYS A 11 -13.29 7.66 -4.71
CA LYS A 11 -14.25 7.64 -3.58
C LYS A 11 -14.68 6.27 -3.05
N THR A 12 -14.55 5.15 -3.74
CA THR A 12 -15.11 3.87 -3.19
C THR A 12 -14.34 2.60 -3.56
N THR A 13 -13.18 2.74 -4.21
CA THR A 13 -12.30 1.64 -4.67
C THR A 13 -10.83 1.92 -4.35
N ASN A 14 -10.55 2.93 -3.51
CA ASN A 14 -9.20 3.47 -3.23
C ASN A 14 -8.20 2.40 -2.80
N ASN A 15 -8.47 1.64 -1.73
CA ASN A 15 -7.44 0.76 -1.17
C ASN A 15 -7.02 -0.35 -2.14
N ARG A 16 -7.97 -0.92 -2.91
CA ARG A 16 -7.67 -1.98 -3.89
C ARG A 16 -6.87 -1.41 -5.07
N MET A 17 -7.24 -0.22 -5.55
CA MET A 17 -6.54 0.48 -6.63
C MET A 17 -5.16 0.97 -6.19
N GLU A 18 -5.00 1.48 -4.97
CA GLU A 18 -3.72 1.89 -4.39
C GLU A 18 -2.77 0.71 -4.24
N LEU A 19 -3.26 -0.41 -3.70
CA LEU A 19 -2.48 -1.66 -3.62
C LEU A 19 -2.08 -2.14 -5.01
N MET A 20 -3.00 -2.10 -5.98
CA MET A 20 -2.71 -2.53 -7.34
C MET A 20 -1.70 -1.60 -8.03
N ALA A 21 -1.80 -0.28 -7.85
CA ALA A 21 -0.84 0.70 -8.34
C ALA A 21 0.54 0.50 -7.71
N ALA A 22 0.60 0.22 -6.40
CA ALA A 22 1.83 -0.14 -5.70
C ALA A 22 2.50 -1.37 -6.31
N ILE A 23 1.72 -2.44 -6.50
CA ILE A 23 2.19 -3.71 -7.08
C ILE A 23 2.69 -3.51 -8.51
N VAL A 24 1.94 -2.80 -9.34
CA VAL A 24 2.34 -2.53 -10.73
C VAL A 24 3.59 -1.66 -10.75
N GLY A 25 3.63 -0.59 -9.96
CA GLY A 25 4.78 0.30 -9.85
C GLY A 25 6.06 -0.44 -9.44
N LEU A 26 5.99 -1.23 -8.38
CA LEU A 26 7.09 -2.08 -7.92
C LEU A 26 7.45 -3.15 -8.95
N GLY A 27 6.45 -3.81 -9.56
CA GLY A 27 6.67 -4.83 -10.59
C GLY A 27 7.32 -4.30 -11.87
N THR A 28 7.24 -2.98 -12.13
CA THR A 28 7.98 -2.37 -13.24
C THR A 28 9.49 -2.24 -12.98
N LEU A 29 9.91 -2.34 -11.71
CA LEU A 29 11.31 -2.27 -11.31
C LEU A 29 11.97 -3.63 -11.50
N LYS A 30 12.85 -3.74 -12.51
CA LYS A 30 13.56 -5.00 -12.84
C LYS A 30 14.74 -5.32 -11.92
N ARG A 31 15.00 -4.48 -10.91
CA ARG A 31 16.19 -4.55 -10.04
C ARG A 31 15.76 -4.24 -8.62
N GLU A 32 16.47 -4.81 -7.63
CA GLU A 32 16.36 -4.36 -6.25
C GLU A 32 16.56 -2.83 -6.21
N SER A 33 15.64 -2.15 -5.55
CA SER A 33 15.60 -0.68 -5.54
C SER A 33 14.92 -0.23 -4.27
N LYS A 34 15.42 0.88 -3.71
CA LYS A 34 14.80 1.52 -2.55
C LYS A 34 13.65 2.39 -3.04
N VAL A 35 12.44 2.11 -2.57
CA VAL A 35 11.21 2.77 -3.02
C VAL A 35 10.47 3.31 -1.82
N THR A 36 10.15 4.60 -1.83
CA THR A 36 9.26 5.19 -0.83
C THR A 36 7.85 5.28 -1.40
N LEU A 37 6.93 4.53 -0.80
CA LEU A 37 5.51 4.55 -1.15
C LEU A 37 4.76 5.49 -0.23
N TYR A 38 4.20 6.54 -0.82
CA TYR A 38 3.34 7.49 -0.13
C TYR A 38 1.89 7.06 -0.29
N SER A 39 1.20 6.84 0.82
CA SER A 39 -0.23 6.52 0.82
C SER A 39 -0.91 7.31 1.93
N ASP A 40 -2.11 7.81 1.62
CA ASP A 40 -3.00 8.43 2.58
C ASP A 40 -3.88 7.44 3.33
N SER A 41 -3.91 6.19 2.86
CA SER A 41 -4.55 5.09 3.54
C SER A 41 -3.81 4.73 4.82
N GLU A 42 -4.29 5.27 5.94
CA GLU A 42 -3.76 4.95 7.27
C GLU A 42 -3.77 3.42 7.53
N TYR A 43 -4.78 2.71 7.02
CA TYR A 43 -4.85 1.25 7.09
C TYR A 43 -3.67 0.56 6.38
N LEU A 44 -3.34 0.98 5.17
CA LEU A 44 -2.25 0.40 4.38
C LEU A 44 -0.91 0.68 5.05
N VAL A 45 -0.68 1.93 5.43
CA VAL A 45 0.58 2.34 6.06
C VAL A 45 0.76 1.70 7.42
N LYS A 46 -0.27 1.67 8.27
CA LYS A 46 -0.21 0.93 9.55
C LYS A 46 0.03 -0.55 9.31
N ALA A 47 -0.65 -1.16 8.34
CA ALA A 47 -0.49 -2.59 8.08
C ALA A 47 0.93 -2.97 7.66
N MET A 48 1.59 -2.12 6.86
CA MET A 48 2.98 -2.34 6.45
C MET A 48 3.97 -1.93 7.55
N SER A 49 3.82 -0.73 8.12
CA SER A 49 4.72 -0.21 9.17
C SER A 49 4.69 -1.05 10.45
N ARG A 50 3.52 -1.55 10.85
CA ARG A 50 3.37 -2.44 12.03
C ARG A 50 3.64 -3.92 11.70
N GLY A 51 3.90 -4.27 10.45
CA GLY A 51 4.06 -5.66 10.01
C GLY A 51 2.78 -6.51 10.15
N TRP A 52 1.59 -5.91 10.15
CA TRP A 52 0.33 -6.65 10.18
C TRP A 52 0.13 -7.48 8.93
N ALA A 53 0.53 -6.98 7.76
CA ALA A 53 0.42 -7.71 6.50
C ALA A 53 1.17 -9.06 6.56
N GLN A 54 2.37 -9.07 7.14
CA GLN A 54 3.15 -10.31 7.35
C GLN A 54 2.44 -11.26 8.32
N ARG A 55 1.89 -10.74 9.43
CA ARG A 55 1.09 -11.55 10.38
C ARG A 55 -0.17 -12.12 9.73
N TRP A 56 -0.85 -11.36 8.88
CA TRP A 56 -2.02 -11.85 8.16
C TRP A 56 -1.63 -12.98 7.22
N ARG A 57 -0.52 -12.86 6.46
CA ARG A 57 0.01 -13.94 5.61
C ARG A 57 0.25 -15.22 6.43
N ALA A 58 0.91 -15.12 7.58
CA ALA A 58 1.15 -16.27 8.47
C ALA A 58 -0.16 -16.87 9.05
N ASN A 59 -1.18 -16.05 9.26
CA ASN A 59 -2.48 -16.47 9.81
C ASN A 59 -3.54 -16.79 8.73
N GLY A 60 -3.15 -17.02 7.48
CA GLY A 60 -4.08 -17.33 6.38
C GLY A 60 -5.03 -16.18 6.04
N TRP A 61 -4.49 -14.96 6.02
CA TRP A 61 -5.18 -13.71 5.72
C TRP A 61 -6.33 -13.36 6.66
N LYS A 62 -6.24 -13.76 7.93
CA LYS A 62 -7.20 -13.38 8.97
C LYS A 62 -6.67 -12.17 9.74
N ARG A 63 -7.46 -11.09 9.77
CA ARG A 63 -7.16 -9.92 10.60
C ARG A 63 -7.47 -10.23 12.06
N ASN A 64 -8.64 -10.82 12.30
CA ASN A 64 -9.16 -11.19 13.61
C ASN A 64 -9.81 -12.60 13.54
N LYS A 65 -10.21 -13.18 14.68
CA LYS A 65 -10.96 -14.47 14.72
C LYS A 65 -12.25 -14.46 13.88
N ARG A 66 -12.86 -13.28 13.68
CA ARG A 66 -14.12 -13.10 12.94
C ARG A 66 -13.97 -12.42 11.58
N GLU A 67 -12.84 -11.74 11.33
CA GLU A 67 -12.68 -10.88 10.16
C GLU A 67 -11.44 -11.27 9.35
N LYS A 68 -11.63 -11.40 8.03
CA LYS A 68 -10.54 -11.58 7.07
C LYS A 68 -9.92 -10.23 6.69
N ALA A 69 -8.64 -10.25 6.34
CA ALA A 69 -7.97 -9.11 5.75
C ALA A 69 -8.62 -8.76 4.41
N LEU A 70 -8.68 -7.46 4.09
CA LEU A 70 -9.24 -6.98 2.84
C LEU A 70 -8.19 -7.11 1.73
N ASN A 71 -8.59 -7.65 0.55
CA ASN A 71 -7.73 -7.86 -0.62
C ASN A 71 -6.46 -8.70 -0.34
N PRO A 72 -6.60 -9.91 0.23
CA PRO A 72 -5.45 -10.76 0.56
C PRO A 72 -4.60 -11.13 -0.67
N ASP A 73 -5.24 -11.27 -1.82
CA ASP A 73 -4.62 -11.49 -3.13
C ASP A 73 -3.61 -10.40 -3.50
N LEU A 74 -3.94 -9.14 -3.20
CA LEU A 74 -3.06 -8.01 -3.48
C LEU A 74 -1.96 -7.89 -2.42
N TRP A 75 -2.29 -8.10 -1.16
CA TRP A 75 -1.29 -8.09 -0.10
C TRP A 75 -0.20 -9.14 -0.29
N GLU A 76 -0.56 -10.33 -0.77
CA GLU A 76 0.41 -11.39 -1.07
C GLU A 76 1.43 -10.94 -2.11
N ARG A 77 0.95 -10.40 -3.23
CA ARG A 77 1.81 -9.87 -4.30
C ARG A 77 2.65 -8.69 -3.83
N LEU A 78 2.07 -7.78 -3.05
CA LEU A 78 2.79 -6.63 -2.52
C LEU A 78 3.90 -7.07 -1.57
N LEU A 79 3.62 -8.03 -0.67
CA LEU A 79 4.63 -8.57 0.25
C LEU A 79 5.78 -9.24 -0.49
N GLN A 80 5.51 -10.03 -1.53
CA GLN A 80 6.56 -10.61 -2.37
C GLN A 80 7.45 -9.55 -3.01
N LEU A 81 6.85 -8.46 -3.51
CA LEU A 81 7.60 -7.34 -4.08
C LEU A 81 8.38 -6.57 -3.00
N CYS A 82 7.84 -6.43 -1.80
CA CYS A 82 8.52 -5.83 -0.65
C CYS A 82 9.61 -6.72 -0.05
N GLU A 83 9.61 -8.03 -0.31
CA GLU A 83 10.72 -8.93 0.03
C GLU A 83 11.88 -8.77 -0.97
N TYR A 84 11.57 -8.44 -2.22
CA TYR A 84 12.58 -8.24 -3.27
C TYR A 84 13.11 -6.79 -3.35
N HIS A 85 12.28 -5.80 -3.02
CA HIS A 85 12.64 -4.38 -3.02
C HIS A 85 12.57 -3.78 -1.61
N GLU A 86 13.44 -2.84 -1.28
CA GLU A 86 13.38 -2.12 0.00
C GLU A 86 12.29 -1.04 -0.09
N VAL A 87 11.07 -1.38 0.32
CA VAL A 87 9.91 -0.48 0.27
C VAL A 87 9.65 0.18 1.62
N GLN A 88 9.74 1.50 1.68
CA GLN A 88 9.35 2.30 2.84
C GLN A 88 7.97 2.90 2.64
N PHE A 89 7.07 2.70 3.61
CA PHE A 89 5.73 3.28 3.58
C PHE A 89 5.72 4.58 4.38
N SER A 90 5.34 5.66 3.72
CA SER A 90 5.16 6.97 4.33
C SER A 90 3.69 7.33 4.33
N TRP A 91 3.15 7.58 5.52
CA TRP A 91 1.79 8.07 5.65
C TRP A 91 1.76 9.56 5.35
N VAL A 92 1.00 9.91 4.32
CA VAL A 92 0.69 11.31 4.01
C VAL A 92 -0.74 11.59 4.45
N LYS A 93 -1.01 12.78 4.97
CA LYS A 93 -2.39 13.18 5.23
C LYS A 93 -3.09 13.42 3.88
N GLY A 94 -3.78 12.40 3.36
CA GLY A 94 -4.74 12.59 2.28
C GLY A 94 -5.86 13.46 2.78
N HIS A 95 -6.12 14.53 2.04
CA HIS A 95 -6.94 15.66 2.46
C HIS A 95 -6.36 16.43 3.65
N ALA A 96 -5.23 17.12 3.42
CA ALA A 96 -5.21 18.51 3.85
C ALA A 96 -6.40 19.19 3.15
N GLY A 97 -7.48 19.43 3.90
CA GLY A 97 -8.50 20.35 3.45
C GLY A 97 -7.81 21.67 3.15
N THR A 98 -7.87 22.11 1.90
CA THR A 98 -7.83 23.54 1.62
C THR A 98 -9.28 23.99 1.48
N PRO A 99 -9.99 24.35 2.56
CA PRO A 99 -11.02 25.37 2.45
C PRO A 99 -10.26 26.70 2.30
N GLY A 100 -9.95 27.07 1.07
CA GLY A 100 -9.12 28.23 0.78
C GLY A 100 -9.06 28.52 -0.71
N ASN A 101 -10.21 28.43 -1.38
CA ASN A 101 -10.44 29.21 -2.59
C ASN A 101 -11.19 30.46 -2.13
N THR A 102 -10.44 31.50 -1.79
CA THR A 102 -10.85 32.91 -1.70
C THR A 102 -9.63 33.76 -1.95
#